data_AF-A0A9D8PZX1-F1
#
_entry.id   AF-A0A9D8PZX1-F1
#
_cell.length_a   1.000
_cell.length_b   1.000
_cell.length_c   1.000
_cell.angle_alpha   90.00
_cell.angle_beta   90.00
_cell.angle_gamma   90.00
#
_symmetry.space_group_name_H-M   'P 1'
#
loop_
_entity.id
_entity.type
_entity.pdbx_description
1 polymer ?
#
loop_
_entity_poly.entity_id
_entity_poly.type
_entity_poly.pdbx_seq_one_letter_code
_entity_poly.pdbx_strand_id
1 'polypeptide(L)'
;WDFDGMRAAARAQWAQALAAVEVDAPPAQRTAFYTALYHSMLGPTLFMDSDGRYRGPDNAVHQARGWTNYSTFSLWDTYRALHPLMTLLQPPQRSSDMVNSLLAARRESPYGILPVWPFHGLETWCMIGYHGVPVIADAYMKGIGGFDADEALQAMVASANYGPYDSIAQYRELGWVPIDEEGEAASKTLEYAYDDWSIARMAKAMGRGDVAAEFARRAGNWKHAFDPATGFMRARRRDGSFREPFDPAASGYGSDYTEGNAWQYSWYVPQDVAGLAAAHGGADKLLQRLDEVFDAKVDPAVFEHMEDITGLIGWYAHGNEPSHHVAYLYAYAGQPWRTQARLKRIMDTQYAPRPDGLAGNDDLGQMSAWYVFTALGFYPVTPGSNEYIIGRPFLPRARLNLPNGKHFTLIVENLDEAHPYIGSATLDSKPLDRAFLRHDEIMAGGELRFTMQATPNRDWGTRPDARPYSQSTH
;
A
#
# COMPACT_ATOMS: atom_id res chain seq x y z
N TRP A 1 13.84 26.29 -31.57
CA TRP A 1 13.17 25.92 -30.31
C TRP A 1 11.90 26.74 -30.20
N ASP A 2 10.75 26.07 -30.20
CA ASP A 2 9.41 26.68 -30.09
C ASP A 2 8.84 26.32 -28.70
N PHE A 3 8.74 27.31 -27.83
CA PHE A 3 8.26 27.12 -26.46
C PHE A 3 6.78 26.73 -26.41
N ASP A 4 5.93 27.41 -27.19
CA ASP A 4 4.49 27.18 -27.18
C ASP A 4 4.15 25.81 -27.79
N GLY A 5 4.89 25.39 -28.82
CA GLY A 5 4.81 24.04 -29.37
C GLY A 5 5.12 22.95 -28.33
N MET A 6 6.20 23.11 -27.54
CA MET A 6 6.55 22.15 -26.49
C MET A 6 5.52 22.14 -25.35
N ARG A 7 5.03 23.31 -24.94
CA ARG A 7 3.97 23.43 -23.94
C ARG A 7 2.67 22.76 -24.40
N ALA A 8 2.29 22.93 -25.67
CA ALA A 8 1.11 22.29 -26.24
C ALA A 8 1.26 20.76 -26.30
N ALA A 9 2.43 20.26 -26.69
CA ALA A 9 2.74 18.82 -26.68
C ALA A 9 2.68 18.22 -25.27
N ALA A 10 3.25 18.90 -24.27
CA ALA A 10 3.17 18.47 -22.87
C ALA A 10 1.72 18.45 -22.36
N ARG A 11 0.91 19.44 -22.71
CA ARG A 11 -0.52 19.47 -22.36
C ARG A 11 -1.29 18.31 -22.98
N ALA A 12 -0.99 17.95 -24.23
CA ALA A 12 -1.61 16.80 -24.89
C ALA A 12 -1.21 15.48 -24.22
N GLN A 13 0.05 15.31 -23.84
CA GLN A 13 0.52 14.12 -23.10
C GLN A 13 -0.18 14.00 -21.74
N TRP A 14 -0.30 15.10 -20.99
CA TRP A 14 -1.04 15.10 -19.73
C TRP A 14 -2.53 14.79 -19.92
N ALA A 15 -3.17 15.35 -20.95
CA ALA A 15 -4.56 15.04 -21.25
C ALA A 15 -4.75 13.54 -21.56
N GLN A 16 -3.82 12.92 -22.29
CA GLN A 16 -3.84 11.50 -22.57
C GLN A 16 -3.58 10.64 -21.32
N ALA A 17 -2.62 11.01 -20.48
CA ALA A 17 -2.30 10.28 -19.26
C ALA A 17 -3.45 10.33 -18.24
N LEU A 18 -4.04 11.51 -18.03
CA LEU A 18 -5.18 11.70 -17.13
C LEU A 18 -6.47 11.05 -17.65
N ALA A 19 -6.59 10.87 -18.98
CA ALA A 19 -7.69 10.12 -19.58
C ALA A 19 -7.67 8.61 -19.24
N ALA A 20 -6.68 8.11 -18.50
CA ALA A 20 -6.74 6.76 -17.93
C ALA A 20 -7.97 6.57 -17.01
N VAL A 21 -8.49 7.66 -16.42
CA VAL A 21 -9.74 7.66 -15.67
C VAL A 21 -10.59 8.86 -16.05
N GLU A 22 -11.82 8.60 -16.52
CA GLU A 22 -12.82 9.64 -16.77
C GLU A 22 -13.77 9.72 -15.57
N VAL A 23 -13.89 10.89 -14.93
CA VAL A 23 -14.78 11.09 -13.78
C VAL A 23 -15.88 12.11 -14.06
N ASP A 24 -17.10 11.80 -13.62
CA ASP A 24 -18.19 12.76 -13.47
C ASP A 24 -18.26 13.17 -12.00
N ALA A 25 -17.95 14.43 -11.72
CA ALA A 25 -17.87 14.96 -10.37
C ALA A 25 -18.06 16.50 -10.35
N PRO A 26 -18.54 17.07 -9.23
CA PRO A 26 -18.56 18.51 -9.01
C PRO A 26 -17.17 19.14 -9.20
N PRO A 27 -17.07 20.43 -9.59
CA PRO A 27 -15.80 21.06 -9.95
C PRO A 27 -14.68 20.90 -8.92
N ALA A 28 -14.95 21.11 -7.63
CA ALA A 28 -13.96 20.99 -6.57
C ALA A 28 -13.41 19.56 -6.43
N GLN A 29 -14.30 18.56 -6.44
CA GLN A 29 -13.92 17.16 -6.36
C GLN A 29 -13.18 16.69 -7.61
N ARG A 30 -13.60 17.16 -8.79
CA ARG A 30 -12.91 16.90 -10.05
C ARG A 30 -11.48 17.47 -10.04
N THR A 31 -11.29 18.67 -9.50
CA THR A 31 -9.95 19.25 -9.31
C THR A 31 -9.12 18.40 -8.37
N ALA A 32 -9.65 18.03 -7.20
CA ALA A 32 -8.91 17.17 -6.25
C ALA A 32 -8.50 15.83 -6.89
N PHE A 33 -9.44 15.17 -7.59
CA PHE A 33 -9.17 13.89 -8.25
C PHE A 33 -8.10 13.97 -9.33
N TYR A 34 -8.19 14.91 -10.28
CA TYR A 34 -7.20 14.99 -11.34
C TYR A 34 -5.85 15.55 -10.85
N THR A 35 -5.82 16.36 -9.79
CA THR A 35 -4.56 16.77 -9.14
C THR A 35 -3.87 15.57 -8.49
N ALA A 36 -4.61 14.74 -7.74
CA ALA A 36 -4.06 13.52 -7.16
C ALA A 36 -3.61 12.53 -8.25
N LEU A 37 -4.41 12.35 -9.30
CA LEU A 37 -4.01 11.49 -10.43
C LEU A 37 -2.74 12.01 -11.11
N TYR A 38 -2.61 13.34 -11.29
CA TYR A 38 -1.40 13.98 -11.79
C TYR A 38 -0.18 13.69 -10.91
N HIS A 39 -0.28 13.90 -9.59
CA HIS A 39 0.79 13.62 -8.63
C HIS A 39 1.24 12.16 -8.66
N SER A 40 0.28 11.21 -8.75
CA SER A 40 0.56 9.76 -8.86
C SER A 40 1.28 9.34 -10.16
N MET A 41 1.49 10.28 -11.10
CA MET A 41 2.18 10.02 -12.37
C MET A 41 3.52 10.76 -12.50
N LEU A 42 3.94 11.49 -11.46
CA LEU A 42 5.21 12.22 -11.43
C LEU A 42 6.42 11.32 -11.17
N GLY A 43 6.25 10.27 -10.36
CA GLY A 43 7.27 9.27 -10.05
C GLY A 43 6.75 7.85 -10.27
N PRO A 44 7.63 6.82 -10.29
CA PRO A 44 9.07 6.91 -10.55
C PRO A 44 9.39 7.64 -11.87
N THR A 45 10.50 8.37 -11.88
CA THR A 45 11.01 9.22 -12.96
C THR A 45 11.94 8.47 -13.93
N LEU A 46 11.84 8.80 -15.22
CA LEU A 46 12.76 8.32 -16.24
C LEU A 46 14.21 8.68 -15.87
N PHE A 47 15.10 7.70 -15.83
CA PHE A 47 16.50 7.88 -15.42
C PHE A 47 17.48 7.23 -16.41
N MET A 48 17.35 7.61 -17.68
CA MET A 48 18.33 7.29 -18.72
C MET A 48 18.40 8.41 -19.74
N ASP A 49 19.56 8.54 -20.37
CA ASP A 49 19.78 9.45 -21.50
C ASP A 49 19.05 8.95 -22.75
N SER A 50 18.94 9.82 -23.75
CA SER A 50 18.25 9.53 -25.03
C SER A 50 18.84 8.34 -25.81
N ASP A 51 20.06 7.92 -25.50
CA ASP A 51 20.70 6.73 -26.08
C ASP A 51 20.61 5.48 -25.19
N GLY A 52 19.89 5.58 -24.06
CA GLY A 52 19.66 4.49 -23.11
C GLY A 52 20.74 4.29 -22.06
N ARG A 53 21.77 5.14 -22.01
CA ARG A 53 22.78 5.10 -20.93
C ARG A 53 22.22 5.67 -19.63
N TYR A 54 22.63 5.11 -18.50
CA TYR A 54 22.28 5.61 -17.16
C TYR A 54 23.42 5.40 -16.17
N ARG A 55 23.36 6.07 -15.01
CA ARG A 55 24.32 5.92 -13.91
C ARG A 55 23.79 4.87 -12.92
N GLY A 56 24.54 3.81 -12.69
CA GLY A 56 24.16 2.77 -11.72
C GLY A 56 24.64 3.07 -10.29
N PRO A 57 24.25 2.23 -9.32
CA PRO A 57 24.63 2.35 -7.91
C PRO A 57 26.12 2.11 -7.61
N ASP A 58 26.84 1.47 -8.53
CA ASP A 58 28.31 1.39 -8.52
C ASP A 58 29.01 2.67 -9.04
N ASN A 59 28.24 3.72 -9.33
CA ASN A 59 28.69 4.91 -10.04
C ASN A 59 29.26 4.62 -11.43
N ALA A 60 28.99 3.47 -12.06
CA ALA A 60 29.39 3.20 -13.44
C ALA A 60 28.29 3.63 -14.42
N VAL A 61 28.67 3.77 -15.70
CA VAL A 61 27.70 4.01 -16.78
C VAL A 61 27.24 2.67 -17.32
N HIS A 62 25.95 2.41 -17.21
CA HIS A 62 25.28 1.22 -17.74
C HIS A 62 24.38 1.59 -18.92
N GLN A 63 23.77 0.60 -19.54
CA GLN A 63 22.99 0.76 -20.76
C GLN A 63 21.73 -0.10 -20.70
N ALA A 64 20.57 0.56 -20.70
CA ALA A 64 19.28 -0.10 -20.85
C ALA A 64 19.10 -0.51 -22.31
N ARG A 65 18.66 -1.76 -22.55
CA ARG A 65 18.46 -2.33 -23.90
C ARG A 65 17.11 -3.02 -23.98
N GLY A 66 16.16 -2.41 -24.69
CA GLY A 66 14.81 -2.95 -24.84
C GLY A 66 13.91 -2.77 -23.62
N TRP A 67 14.31 -1.92 -22.67
CA TRP A 67 13.54 -1.50 -21.49
C TRP A 67 13.94 -0.08 -21.11
N THR A 68 13.13 0.57 -20.29
CA THR A 68 13.35 1.95 -19.83
C THR A 68 13.85 1.95 -18.39
N ASN A 69 14.96 2.63 -18.09
CA ASN A 69 15.43 2.75 -16.71
C ASN A 69 14.67 3.87 -15.97
N TYR A 70 14.24 3.55 -14.75
CA TYR A 70 13.59 4.46 -13.82
C TYR A 70 14.41 4.60 -12.54
N SER A 71 14.40 5.81 -12.01
CA SER A 71 14.67 6.19 -10.62
C SER A 71 13.41 6.99 -10.21
N THR A 72 13.40 7.87 -9.25
CA THR A 72 13.56 7.60 -7.83
C THR A 72 12.45 6.69 -7.32
N PHE A 73 12.79 5.68 -6.51
CA PHE A 73 11.81 4.77 -5.92
C PHE A 73 11.67 5.03 -4.41
N SER A 74 10.53 5.57 -3.99
CA SER A 74 10.18 5.76 -2.57
C SER A 74 9.46 4.53 -2.05
N LEU A 75 10.19 3.40 -1.96
CA LEU A 75 9.54 2.09 -1.94
C LEU A 75 8.70 1.87 -0.69
N TRP A 76 9.13 2.38 0.46
CA TRP A 76 8.39 2.27 1.72
C TRP A 76 6.97 2.83 1.65
N ASP A 77 6.76 3.88 0.88
CA ASP A 77 5.45 4.50 0.67
C ASP A 77 4.73 3.82 -0.49
N THR A 78 5.42 3.77 -1.63
CA THR A 78 4.80 3.58 -2.93
C THR A 78 4.36 2.15 -3.22
N TYR A 79 4.85 1.13 -2.49
CA TYR A 79 4.34 -0.23 -2.66
C TYR A 79 2.86 -0.34 -2.24
N ARG A 80 2.41 0.54 -1.33
CA ARG A 80 1.09 0.47 -0.67
C ARG A 80 -0.05 0.78 -1.63
N ALA A 81 0.05 1.88 -2.39
CA ALA A 81 -0.99 2.29 -3.32
C ALA A 81 -0.46 2.77 -4.69
N LEU A 82 0.67 3.48 -4.75
CA LEU A 82 1.16 4.02 -6.02
C LEU A 82 1.47 2.94 -7.06
N HIS A 83 2.33 1.96 -6.72
CA HIS A 83 2.66 0.86 -7.62
C HIS A 83 1.42 0.02 -7.97
N PRO A 84 0.54 -0.36 -7.02
CA PRO A 84 -0.75 -0.98 -7.33
C PRO A 84 -1.62 -0.17 -8.30
N LEU A 85 -1.65 1.16 -8.20
CA LEU A 85 -2.40 2.03 -9.11
C LEU A 85 -1.83 1.97 -10.52
N MET A 86 -0.50 1.97 -10.65
CA MET A 86 0.17 1.85 -11.95
C MET A 86 -0.14 0.52 -12.64
N THR A 87 -0.17 -0.60 -11.91
CA THR A 87 -0.56 -1.90 -12.49
C THR A 87 -1.96 -1.91 -13.08
N LEU A 88 -2.83 -0.98 -12.65
CA LEU A 88 -4.21 -0.88 -13.11
C LEU A 88 -4.39 0.13 -14.25
N LEU A 89 -3.72 1.28 -14.17
CA LEU A 89 -3.98 2.43 -15.05
C LEU A 89 -2.92 2.66 -16.13
N GLN A 90 -1.71 2.13 -15.97
CA GLN A 90 -0.60 2.34 -16.90
C GLN A 90 -0.39 1.12 -17.79
N PRO A 91 0.17 1.29 -19.01
CA PRO A 91 0.61 0.15 -19.82
C PRO A 91 1.49 -0.81 -18.99
N PRO A 92 1.30 -2.14 -19.09
CA PRO A 92 2.05 -3.11 -18.29
C PRO A 92 3.57 -2.93 -18.38
N GLN A 93 4.06 -2.52 -19.55
CA GLN A 93 5.47 -2.20 -19.79
C GLN A 93 6.05 -1.22 -18.77
N ARG A 94 5.27 -0.26 -18.25
CA ARG A 94 5.77 0.69 -17.25
C ARG A 94 6.13 0.00 -15.95
N SER A 95 5.29 -0.91 -15.47
CA SER A 95 5.59 -1.74 -14.30
C SER A 95 6.72 -2.74 -14.60
N SER A 96 6.75 -3.33 -15.80
CA SER A 96 7.86 -4.19 -16.24
C SER A 96 9.22 -3.47 -16.22
N ASP A 97 9.26 -2.24 -16.73
CA ASP A 97 10.45 -1.40 -16.77
C ASP A 97 10.91 -0.98 -15.37
N MET A 98 9.98 -0.70 -14.46
CA MET A 98 10.29 -0.46 -13.04
C MET A 98 10.89 -1.70 -12.39
N VAL A 99 10.33 -2.89 -12.61
CA VAL A 99 10.91 -4.14 -12.12
C VAL A 99 12.31 -4.36 -12.71
N ASN A 100 12.49 -4.19 -14.03
CA ASN A 100 13.81 -4.29 -14.66
C ASN A 100 14.82 -3.28 -14.08
N SER A 101 14.37 -2.07 -13.69
CA SER A 101 15.19 -1.06 -13.02
C SER A 101 15.65 -1.53 -11.63
N LEU A 102 14.75 -2.14 -10.85
CA LEU A 102 15.09 -2.73 -9.54
C LEU A 102 16.08 -3.90 -9.68
N LEU A 103 15.89 -4.76 -10.70
CA LEU A 103 16.82 -5.86 -10.99
C LEU A 103 18.19 -5.35 -11.47
N ALA A 104 18.20 -4.29 -12.30
CA ALA A 104 19.43 -3.64 -12.72
C ALA A 104 20.20 -3.05 -11.53
N ALA A 105 19.52 -2.31 -10.66
CA ALA A 105 20.10 -1.78 -9.44
C ALA A 105 20.73 -2.88 -8.59
N ARG A 106 20.06 -4.04 -8.44
CA ARG A 106 20.63 -5.20 -7.75
C ARG A 106 21.91 -5.72 -8.40
N ARG A 107 21.90 -5.94 -9.73
CA ARG A 107 23.05 -6.49 -10.47
C ARG A 107 24.29 -5.60 -10.36
N GLU A 108 24.06 -4.30 -10.33
CA GLU A 108 25.09 -3.26 -10.37
C GLU A 108 25.51 -2.82 -8.96
N SER A 109 24.73 -3.14 -7.93
CA SER A 109 25.00 -2.76 -6.56
C SER A 109 26.10 -3.65 -5.95
N PRO A 110 27.05 -3.07 -5.19
CA PRO A 110 28.05 -3.86 -4.45
C PRO A 110 27.43 -4.74 -3.35
N TYR A 111 26.19 -4.45 -2.94
CA TYR A 111 25.47 -5.21 -1.92
C TYR A 111 24.76 -6.44 -2.48
N GLY A 112 24.46 -6.47 -3.79
CA GLY A 112 23.78 -7.59 -4.44
C GLY A 112 22.31 -7.80 -4.00
N ILE A 113 21.68 -6.75 -3.46
CA ILE A 113 20.27 -6.71 -3.04
C ILE A 113 19.46 -5.70 -3.86
N LEU A 114 18.13 -5.83 -3.82
CA LEU A 114 17.23 -4.77 -4.29
C LEU A 114 17.45 -3.49 -3.48
N PRO A 115 17.31 -2.31 -4.09
CA PRO A 115 17.44 -1.05 -3.36
C PRO A 115 16.26 -0.80 -2.41
N VAL A 116 16.48 0.03 -1.39
CA VAL A 116 15.50 0.41 -0.36
C VAL A 116 14.87 1.77 -0.73
N TRP A 117 15.70 2.82 -0.84
CA TRP A 117 15.36 4.13 -1.43
C TRP A 117 16.45 4.59 -2.40
N PRO A 118 16.39 4.18 -3.67
CA PRO A 118 17.30 4.71 -4.65
C PRO A 118 16.88 6.12 -5.09
N PHE A 119 17.77 7.09 -4.93
CA PHE A 119 17.68 8.44 -5.49
C PHE A 119 18.81 8.67 -6.50
N HIS A 120 18.46 9.01 -7.75
CA HIS A 120 19.45 9.33 -8.79
C HIS A 120 20.53 8.24 -8.96
N GLY A 121 20.09 6.98 -8.91
CA GLY A 121 20.95 5.81 -9.06
C GLY A 121 21.74 5.42 -7.81
N LEU A 122 21.63 6.14 -6.70
CA LEU A 122 22.32 5.83 -5.44
C LEU A 122 21.33 5.45 -4.34
N GLU A 123 21.71 4.48 -3.52
CA GLU A 123 20.96 4.08 -2.34
C GLU A 123 21.08 5.13 -1.23
N THR A 124 19.97 5.46 -0.57
CA THR A 124 19.94 6.36 0.60
C THR A 124 19.61 5.65 1.90
N TRP A 125 19.15 4.39 1.84
CA TRP A 125 18.72 3.53 2.95
C TRP A 125 17.46 4.01 3.68
N CYS A 126 16.67 4.85 3.03
CA CYS A 126 15.39 5.35 3.50
C CYS A 126 14.25 4.38 3.06
N MET A 127 13.22 4.07 3.82
CA MET A 127 13.14 4.01 5.26
C MET A 127 13.56 2.59 5.68
N ILE A 128 12.63 1.81 6.25
CA ILE A 128 12.82 0.41 6.65
C ILE A 128 12.23 -0.55 5.60
N GLY A 129 12.31 -1.86 5.89
CA GLY A 129 11.75 -2.88 5.01
C GLY A 129 12.64 -3.20 3.80
N TYR A 130 12.19 -4.12 2.96
CA TYR A 130 12.81 -4.40 1.66
C TYR A 130 11.74 -4.38 0.57
N HIS A 131 11.02 -3.26 0.51
CA HIS A 131 9.76 -3.12 -0.22
C HIS A 131 9.85 -3.11 -1.76
N GLY A 132 11.06 -3.25 -2.34
CA GLY A 132 11.18 -3.65 -3.74
C GLY A 132 10.55 -5.03 -4.00
N VAL A 133 10.53 -5.89 -2.98
CA VAL A 133 9.96 -7.23 -3.01
C VAL A 133 8.44 -7.25 -3.29
N PRO A 134 7.57 -6.59 -2.50
CA PRO A 134 6.14 -6.54 -2.76
C PRO A 134 5.78 -5.87 -4.09
N VAL A 135 6.57 -4.89 -4.57
CA VAL A 135 6.36 -4.27 -5.90
C VAL A 135 6.54 -5.31 -7.02
N ILE A 136 7.61 -6.12 -6.94
CA ILE A 136 7.87 -7.20 -7.90
C ILE A 136 6.79 -8.29 -7.79
N ALA A 137 6.46 -8.72 -6.57
CA ALA A 137 5.47 -9.75 -6.34
C ALA A 137 4.09 -9.34 -6.87
N ASP A 138 3.63 -8.13 -6.59
CA ASP A 138 2.32 -7.63 -7.04
C ASP A 138 2.24 -7.56 -8.58
N ALA A 139 3.29 -7.10 -9.25
CA ALA A 139 3.36 -7.11 -10.71
C ALA A 139 3.27 -8.55 -11.27
N TYR A 140 4.07 -9.48 -10.73
CA TYR A 140 4.07 -10.88 -11.16
C TYR A 140 2.71 -11.55 -10.92
N MET A 141 2.12 -11.35 -9.73
CA MET A 141 0.82 -11.95 -9.37
C MET A 141 -0.32 -11.45 -10.24
N LYS A 142 -0.21 -10.25 -10.83
CA LYS A 142 -1.17 -9.69 -11.79
C LYS A 142 -0.90 -10.11 -13.24
N GLY A 143 0.11 -10.95 -13.47
CA GLY A 143 0.49 -11.42 -14.80
C GLY A 143 1.28 -10.41 -15.63
N ILE A 144 1.83 -9.37 -15.01
CA ILE A 144 2.73 -8.42 -15.68
C ILE A 144 4.10 -9.11 -15.81
N GLY A 145 4.50 -9.39 -17.06
CA GLY A 145 5.79 -9.97 -17.40
C GLY A 145 6.79 -8.92 -17.89
N GLY A 146 7.65 -9.27 -18.85
CA GLY A 146 8.63 -8.34 -19.42
C GLY A 146 9.93 -8.19 -18.61
N PHE A 147 10.10 -9.03 -17.59
CA PHE A 147 11.31 -9.20 -16.78
C PHE A 147 11.55 -10.69 -16.52
N ASP A 148 12.77 -11.06 -16.12
CA ASP A 148 13.11 -12.44 -15.76
C ASP A 148 12.56 -12.78 -14.37
N ALA A 149 11.57 -13.68 -14.31
CA ALA A 149 10.91 -14.06 -13.07
C ALA A 149 11.80 -14.85 -12.12
N ASP A 150 12.73 -15.67 -12.64
CA ASP A 150 13.67 -16.43 -11.81
C ASP A 150 14.73 -15.50 -11.22
N GLU A 151 15.25 -14.55 -12.01
CA GLU A 151 16.13 -13.49 -11.50
C GLU A 151 15.42 -12.64 -10.44
N ALA A 152 14.15 -12.29 -10.68
CA ALA A 152 13.34 -11.53 -9.75
C ALA A 152 13.14 -12.24 -8.41
N LEU A 153 12.77 -13.52 -8.41
CA LEU A 153 12.65 -14.29 -7.17
C LEU A 153 14.01 -14.41 -6.46
N GLN A 154 15.10 -14.62 -7.20
CA GLN A 154 16.45 -14.62 -6.62
C GLN A 154 16.80 -13.26 -5.98
N ALA A 155 16.33 -12.15 -6.55
CA ALA A 155 16.54 -10.80 -6.02
C ALA A 155 15.82 -10.61 -4.71
N MET A 156 14.57 -11.01 -4.68
CA MET A 156 13.74 -10.96 -3.48
C MET A 156 14.35 -11.77 -2.34
N VAL A 157 14.75 -13.02 -2.63
CA VAL A 157 15.37 -13.91 -1.63
C VAL A 157 16.73 -13.39 -1.16
N ALA A 158 17.53 -12.80 -2.04
CA ALA A 158 18.82 -12.22 -1.66
C ALA A 158 18.64 -11.02 -0.71
N SER A 159 17.73 -10.10 -1.02
CA SER A 159 17.40 -8.97 -0.13
C SER A 159 16.94 -9.44 1.24
N ALA A 160 15.97 -10.35 1.29
CA ALA A 160 15.40 -10.85 2.53
C ALA A 160 16.34 -11.75 3.36
N ASN A 161 17.52 -12.08 2.82
CA ASN A 161 18.56 -12.86 3.50
C ASN A 161 19.87 -12.09 3.69
N TYR A 162 19.92 -10.80 3.33
CA TYR A 162 21.11 -9.97 3.47
C TYR A 162 21.30 -9.54 4.93
N GLY A 163 21.98 -10.41 5.68
CA GLY A 163 22.17 -10.27 7.12
C GLY A 163 22.71 -8.93 7.64
N PRO A 164 23.62 -8.23 6.94
CA PRO A 164 24.14 -6.94 7.41
C PRO A 164 23.14 -5.78 7.42
N TYR A 165 22.02 -5.87 6.71
CA TYR A 165 21.01 -4.82 6.69
C TYR A 165 20.02 -4.99 7.84
N ASP A 166 19.91 -3.96 8.68
CA ASP A 166 18.85 -3.73 9.66
C ASP A 166 18.41 -4.97 10.45
N SER A 167 19.40 -5.74 10.92
CA SER A 167 19.22 -6.94 11.73
C SER A 167 18.39 -8.05 11.06
N ILE A 168 18.43 -8.16 9.74
CA ILE A 168 17.87 -9.32 9.00
C ILE A 168 18.46 -10.64 9.49
N ALA A 169 19.76 -10.66 9.86
CA ALA A 169 20.38 -11.87 10.41
C ALA A 169 19.67 -12.33 11.70
N GLN A 170 19.41 -11.41 12.62
CA GLN A 170 18.73 -11.64 13.88
C GLN A 170 17.25 -11.96 13.66
N TYR A 171 16.57 -11.26 12.77
CA TYR A 171 15.19 -11.55 12.40
C TYR A 171 15.02 -12.99 11.91
N ARG A 172 15.95 -13.49 11.10
CA ARG A 172 15.95 -14.88 10.61
C ARG A 172 16.28 -15.90 11.69
N GLU A 173 17.11 -15.52 12.66
CA GLU A 173 17.49 -16.38 13.80
C GLU A 173 16.36 -16.48 14.84
N LEU A 174 15.78 -15.34 15.21
CA LEU A 174 14.89 -15.20 16.36
C LEU A 174 13.41 -15.20 15.97
N GLY A 175 13.08 -14.73 14.76
CA GLY A 175 11.72 -14.44 14.34
C GLY A 175 11.26 -13.01 14.65
N TRP A 176 12.14 -12.15 15.18
CA TRP A 176 11.89 -10.72 15.39
C TRP A 176 13.22 -9.95 15.32
N VAL A 177 13.13 -8.65 15.06
CA VAL A 177 14.26 -7.72 15.22
C VAL A 177 14.40 -7.38 16.71
N PRO A 178 15.58 -7.57 17.33
CA PRO A 178 15.78 -7.26 18.74
C PRO A 178 16.07 -5.77 18.98
N ILE A 179 15.24 -5.10 19.78
CA ILE A 179 15.29 -3.65 20.04
C ILE A 179 16.54 -3.16 20.79
N ASP A 180 17.22 -4.08 21.46
CA ASP A 180 18.50 -3.84 22.14
C ASP A 180 19.71 -3.93 21.21
N GLU A 181 19.50 -4.30 19.94
CA GLU A 181 20.52 -4.29 18.88
C GLU A 181 20.16 -3.33 17.73
N GLU A 182 18.87 -3.10 17.47
CA GLU A 182 18.38 -2.32 16.32
C GLU A 182 17.14 -1.49 16.67
N GLY A 183 17.10 -0.23 16.22
CA GLY A 183 15.97 0.67 16.46
C GLY A 183 14.73 0.29 15.64
N GLU A 184 13.58 0.84 16.02
CA GLU A 184 12.32 0.68 15.24
C GLU A 184 11.91 -0.79 15.02
N ALA A 185 12.34 -1.64 15.95
CA ALA A 185 12.34 -3.09 15.77
C ALA A 185 10.94 -3.70 15.67
N ALA A 186 9.90 -3.07 16.25
CA ALA A 186 8.53 -3.53 16.08
C ALA A 186 8.06 -3.31 14.63
N SER A 187 8.29 -2.10 14.09
CA SER A 187 7.98 -1.78 12.69
C SER A 187 8.72 -2.69 11.72
N LYS A 188 10.06 -2.85 11.87
CA LYS A 188 10.88 -3.74 11.05
C LYS A 188 10.38 -5.19 11.08
N THR A 189 10.04 -5.71 12.26
CA THR A 189 9.51 -7.08 12.40
C THR A 189 8.20 -7.29 11.63
N LEU A 190 7.29 -6.31 11.69
CA LEU A 190 6.00 -6.38 11.00
C LEU A 190 6.15 -6.25 9.48
N GLU A 191 6.96 -5.31 9.02
CA GLU A 191 7.17 -5.04 7.60
C GLU A 191 7.97 -6.15 6.91
N TYR A 192 8.98 -6.72 7.56
CA TYR A 192 9.68 -7.92 7.06
C TYR A 192 8.75 -9.13 6.94
N ALA A 193 7.81 -9.30 7.89
CA ALA A 193 6.83 -10.38 7.81
C ALA A 193 5.87 -10.20 6.61
N TYR A 194 5.50 -8.97 6.26
CA TYR A 194 4.73 -8.69 5.04
C TYR A 194 5.56 -8.91 3.77
N ASP A 195 6.79 -8.41 3.72
CA ASP A 195 7.66 -8.60 2.57
C ASP A 195 7.93 -10.10 2.33
N ASP A 196 8.19 -10.87 3.39
CA ASP A 196 8.34 -12.32 3.32
C ASP A 196 7.07 -13.03 2.82
N TRP A 197 5.89 -12.56 3.22
CA TRP A 197 4.63 -13.08 2.67
C TRP A 197 4.58 -12.87 1.16
N SER A 198 5.00 -11.72 0.64
CA SER A 198 4.99 -11.44 -0.79
C SER A 198 5.96 -12.34 -1.58
N ILE A 199 7.12 -12.69 -1.00
CA ILE A 199 8.05 -13.72 -1.54
C ILE A 199 7.35 -15.08 -1.59
N ALA A 200 6.69 -15.48 -0.50
CA ALA A 200 5.99 -16.75 -0.43
C ALA A 200 4.89 -16.85 -1.50
N ARG A 201 4.16 -15.76 -1.75
CA ARG A 201 3.11 -15.66 -2.78
C ARG A 201 3.67 -15.89 -4.17
N MET A 202 4.71 -15.15 -4.56
CA MET A 202 5.33 -15.29 -5.87
C MET A 202 5.98 -16.67 -6.04
N ALA A 203 6.75 -17.13 -5.04
CA ALA A 203 7.39 -18.46 -5.06
C ALA A 203 6.36 -19.59 -5.24
N LYS A 204 5.21 -19.51 -4.55
CA LYS A 204 4.11 -20.48 -4.71
C LYS A 204 3.56 -20.46 -6.13
N ALA A 205 3.32 -19.27 -6.70
CA ALA A 205 2.83 -19.13 -8.07
C ALA A 205 3.83 -19.62 -9.13
N MET A 206 5.13 -19.59 -8.84
CA MET A 206 6.20 -20.15 -9.68
C MET A 206 6.43 -21.66 -9.48
N GLY A 207 5.74 -22.30 -8.53
CA GLY A 207 5.96 -23.72 -8.19
C GLY A 207 7.24 -23.98 -7.38
N ARG A 208 7.86 -22.95 -6.80
CA ARG A 208 9.07 -23.03 -5.96
C ARG A 208 8.69 -23.34 -4.51
N GLY A 209 8.23 -24.57 -4.28
CA GLY A 209 7.57 -24.97 -3.03
C GLY A 209 8.43 -24.86 -1.77
N ASP A 210 9.74 -25.08 -1.88
CA ASP A 210 10.71 -24.93 -0.79
C ASP A 210 10.83 -23.48 -0.33
N VAL A 211 11.06 -22.56 -1.28
CA VAL A 211 11.11 -21.11 -1.04
C VAL A 211 9.78 -20.62 -0.50
N ALA A 212 8.67 -21.05 -1.11
CA ALA A 212 7.33 -20.66 -0.67
C ALA A 212 7.07 -21.08 0.79
N ALA A 213 7.46 -22.30 1.17
CA ALA A 213 7.26 -22.81 2.53
C ALA A 213 8.15 -22.10 3.57
N GLU A 214 9.39 -21.76 3.21
CA GLU A 214 10.28 -20.98 4.08
C GLU A 214 9.69 -19.60 4.39
N PHE A 215 9.40 -18.84 3.34
CA PHE A 215 8.93 -17.48 3.48
C PHE A 215 7.50 -17.40 4.03
N ALA A 216 6.65 -18.42 3.81
CA ALA A 216 5.34 -18.50 4.46
C ALA A 216 5.44 -18.69 5.98
N ARG A 217 6.48 -19.36 6.49
CA ARG A 217 6.73 -19.45 7.93
C ARG A 217 7.18 -18.10 8.49
N ARG A 218 8.14 -17.44 7.81
CA ARG A 218 8.65 -16.12 8.21
C ARG A 218 7.56 -15.04 8.14
N ALA A 219 6.63 -15.14 7.19
CA ALA A 219 5.45 -14.29 7.14
C ALA A 219 4.60 -14.31 8.43
N GLY A 220 4.67 -15.40 9.21
CA GLY A 220 4.02 -15.52 10.51
C GLY A 220 4.77 -14.84 11.66
N ASN A 221 5.96 -14.28 11.41
CA ASN A 221 6.81 -13.69 12.44
C ASN A 221 6.20 -12.46 13.12
N TRP A 222 5.22 -11.80 12.50
CA TRP A 222 4.44 -10.73 13.14
C TRP A 222 3.86 -11.17 14.51
N LYS A 223 3.56 -12.47 14.68
CA LYS A 223 3.04 -13.05 15.93
C LYS A 223 4.03 -12.93 17.09
N HIS A 224 5.34 -12.83 16.82
CA HIS A 224 6.32 -12.59 17.87
C HIS A 224 6.18 -11.18 18.45
N ALA A 225 5.83 -10.17 17.65
CA ALA A 225 5.63 -8.81 18.15
C ALA A 225 4.34 -8.67 18.97
N PHE A 226 3.32 -9.52 18.78
CA PHE A 226 2.05 -9.39 19.49
C PHE A 226 2.19 -9.70 20.99
N ASP A 227 1.95 -8.70 21.84
CA ASP A 227 1.85 -8.88 23.28
C ASP A 227 0.38 -9.03 23.71
N PRO A 228 -0.04 -10.24 24.15
CA PRO A 228 -1.42 -10.47 24.58
C PRO A 228 -1.81 -9.71 25.85
N ALA A 229 -0.85 -9.25 26.67
CA ALA A 229 -1.14 -8.51 27.90
C ALA A 229 -1.61 -7.07 27.61
N THR A 230 -1.00 -6.43 26.61
CA THR A 230 -1.31 -5.04 26.22
C THR A 230 -2.19 -4.95 24.98
N GLY A 231 -2.23 -6.00 24.16
CA GLY A 231 -2.92 -6.01 22.87
C GLY A 231 -2.29 -5.08 21.84
N PHE A 232 -0.97 -4.88 21.89
CA PHE A 232 -0.19 -4.11 20.91
C PHE A 232 0.93 -4.98 20.33
N MET A 233 1.45 -4.57 19.17
CA MET A 233 2.70 -5.10 18.63
C MET A 233 3.85 -4.39 19.32
N ARG A 234 4.60 -5.09 20.18
CA ARG A 234 5.68 -4.54 20.99
C ARG A 234 7.03 -5.09 20.54
N ALA A 235 8.05 -4.24 20.60
CA ALA A 235 9.40 -4.69 20.31
C ALA A 235 9.91 -5.63 21.41
N ARG A 236 10.71 -6.62 21.01
CA ARG A 236 11.36 -7.57 21.91
C ARG A 236 12.85 -7.36 21.95
N ARG A 237 13.47 -7.71 23.07
CA ARG A 237 14.92 -7.82 23.22
C ARG A 237 15.42 -9.15 22.64
N ARG A 238 16.73 -9.31 22.51
CA ARG A 238 17.33 -10.58 22.06
C ARG A 238 16.94 -11.76 22.96
N ASP A 239 16.83 -11.54 24.27
CA ASP A 239 16.43 -12.58 25.24
C ASP A 239 14.95 -13.00 25.15
N GLY A 240 14.18 -12.35 24.26
CA GLY A 240 12.76 -12.61 24.02
C GLY A 240 11.82 -11.85 24.95
N SER A 241 12.30 -11.09 25.92
CA SER A 241 11.44 -10.23 26.74
C SER A 241 10.94 -9.02 25.93
N PHE A 242 9.74 -8.53 26.21
CA PHE A 242 9.26 -7.27 25.63
C PHE A 242 10.00 -6.07 26.24
N ARG A 243 10.16 -4.99 25.47
CA ARG A 243 10.76 -3.74 25.97
C ARG A 243 9.92 -3.15 27.09
N GLU A 244 10.57 -2.82 28.21
CA GLU A 244 10.00 -2.11 29.34
C GLU A 244 10.86 -0.87 29.70
N PRO A 245 10.26 0.23 30.19
CA PRO A 245 8.82 0.44 30.33
C PRO A 245 8.11 0.59 28.97
N PHE A 246 6.84 0.19 28.88
CA PHE A 246 6.02 0.36 27.68
C PHE A 246 5.06 1.54 27.77
N ASP A 247 5.15 2.45 26.81
CA ASP A 247 4.18 3.52 26.57
C ASP A 247 3.68 3.42 25.11
N PRO A 248 2.39 3.11 24.88
CA PRO A 248 1.85 2.95 23.54
C PRO A 248 1.76 4.27 22.75
N ALA A 249 1.88 5.43 23.41
CA ALA A 249 1.87 6.74 22.78
C ALA A 249 3.27 7.25 22.42
N ALA A 250 4.33 6.61 22.94
CA ALA A 250 5.71 7.01 22.68
C ALA A 250 6.03 6.89 21.17
N SER A 251 6.62 7.95 20.63
CA SER A 251 7.00 8.09 19.22
C SER A 251 8.33 8.87 19.11
N GLY A 252 8.91 8.86 17.91
CA GLY A 252 10.16 9.58 17.61
C GLY A 252 11.42 8.72 17.71
N TYR A 253 12.57 9.37 17.57
CA TYR A 253 13.87 8.70 17.48
C TYR A 253 14.16 7.84 18.72
N GLY A 254 14.59 6.60 18.50
CA GLY A 254 14.86 5.61 19.56
C GLY A 254 13.62 4.91 20.13
N SER A 255 12.44 5.15 19.54
CA SER A 255 11.22 4.39 19.84
C SER A 255 11.21 3.02 19.15
N ASP A 256 10.19 2.22 19.45
CA ASP A 256 9.98 0.89 18.87
C ASP A 256 9.47 0.94 17.43
N TYR A 257 9.03 2.11 16.96
CA TYR A 257 8.25 2.28 15.73
C TYR A 257 8.84 3.37 14.82
N THR A 258 8.91 3.10 13.52
CA THR A 258 9.36 4.06 12.50
C THR A 258 8.28 5.13 12.30
N GLU A 259 8.57 6.40 12.60
CA GLU A 259 7.65 7.54 12.39
C GLU A 259 6.25 7.41 13.00
N GLY A 260 6.10 6.62 14.07
CA GLY A 260 4.81 6.37 14.67
C GLY A 260 4.88 5.89 16.11
N ASN A 261 3.77 5.30 16.55
CA ASN A 261 3.66 4.65 17.85
C ASN A 261 2.86 3.34 17.77
N ALA A 262 2.64 2.71 18.92
CA ALA A 262 1.93 1.43 19.01
C ALA A 262 0.49 1.53 18.47
N TRP A 263 -0.17 2.67 18.68
CA TRP A 263 -1.54 2.92 18.20
C TRP A 263 -1.65 3.05 16.68
N GLN A 264 -0.54 3.24 15.97
CA GLN A 264 -0.51 3.34 14.50
C GLN A 264 0.02 2.06 13.87
N TYR A 265 1.09 1.47 14.41
CA TYR A 265 1.74 0.29 13.79
C TYR A 265 1.13 -1.05 14.13
N SER A 266 0.39 -1.19 15.24
CA SER A 266 -0.08 -2.51 15.67
C SER A 266 -1.07 -3.19 14.72
N TRP A 267 -1.52 -2.47 13.70
CA TRP A 267 -2.46 -2.92 12.68
C TRP A 267 -1.76 -3.37 11.39
N TYR A 268 -0.43 -3.24 11.30
CA TYR A 268 0.34 -3.56 10.10
C TYR A 268 0.56 -5.09 9.99
N VAL A 269 -0.53 -5.80 9.72
CA VAL A 269 -0.56 -7.23 9.37
C VAL A 269 -1.48 -7.43 8.16
N PRO A 270 -1.28 -6.70 7.05
CA PRO A 270 -2.19 -6.74 5.89
C PRO A 270 -2.29 -8.15 5.27
N GLN A 271 -1.26 -8.98 5.41
CA GLN A 271 -1.24 -10.35 4.92
C GLN A 271 -2.14 -11.31 5.70
N ASP A 272 -2.48 -11.00 6.97
CA ASP A 272 -3.18 -11.93 7.86
C ASP A 272 -4.09 -11.24 8.88
N VAL A 273 -5.00 -10.39 8.41
CA VAL A 273 -5.94 -9.66 9.27
C VAL A 273 -6.85 -10.61 10.06
N ALA A 274 -7.23 -11.76 9.50
CA ALA A 274 -7.94 -12.80 10.24
C ALA A 274 -7.11 -13.37 11.41
N GLY A 275 -5.80 -13.58 11.21
CA GLY A 275 -4.87 -13.95 12.27
C GLY A 275 -4.74 -12.86 13.34
N LEU A 276 -4.66 -11.59 12.93
CA LEU A 276 -4.66 -10.44 13.86
C LEU A 276 -5.95 -10.40 14.70
N ALA A 277 -7.11 -10.60 14.07
CA ALA A 277 -8.39 -10.69 14.78
C ALA A 277 -8.38 -11.84 15.81
N ALA A 278 -7.85 -13.01 15.44
CA ALA A 278 -7.71 -14.15 16.35
C ALA A 278 -6.79 -13.83 17.54
N ALA A 279 -5.67 -13.13 17.32
CA ALA A 279 -4.73 -12.72 18.36
C ALA A 279 -5.39 -11.77 19.38
N HIS A 280 -6.26 -10.86 18.93
CA HIS A 280 -7.09 -10.02 19.80
C HIS A 280 -8.23 -10.78 20.50
N GLY A 281 -8.47 -12.05 20.18
CA GLY A 281 -9.54 -12.87 20.74
C GLY A 281 -10.87 -12.80 19.97
N GLY A 282 -10.83 -12.46 18.68
CA GLY A 282 -11.96 -12.45 17.76
C GLY A 282 -12.20 -11.11 17.07
N ALA A 283 -13.04 -11.14 16.04
CA ALA A 283 -13.38 -9.96 15.23
C ALA A 283 -13.95 -8.80 16.07
N ASP A 284 -14.84 -9.09 17.03
CA ASP A 284 -15.46 -8.06 17.87
C ASP A 284 -14.43 -7.30 18.74
N LYS A 285 -13.42 -8.01 19.27
CA LYS A 285 -12.34 -7.38 20.05
C LYS A 285 -11.42 -6.55 19.18
N LEU A 286 -11.09 -7.02 17.97
CA LEU A 286 -10.35 -6.21 17.00
C LEU A 286 -11.12 -4.93 16.65
N LEU A 287 -12.42 -5.04 16.39
CA LEU A 287 -13.29 -3.90 16.08
C LEU A 287 -13.32 -2.87 17.21
N GLN A 288 -13.42 -3.32 18.47
CA GLN A 288 -13.35 -2.43 19.63
C GLN A 288 -12.01 -1.69 19.71
N ARG A 289 -10.90 -2.39 19.45
CA ARG A 289 -9.56 -1.79 19.43
C ARG A 289 -9.40 -0.76 18.31
N LEU A 290 -9.95 -1.04 17.13
CA LEU A 290 -9.99 -0.05 16.04
C LEU A 290 -10.84 1.17 16.39
N ASP A 291 -11.88 1.03 17.21
CA ASP A 291 -12.65 2.18 17.70
C ASP A 291 -11.85 3.03 18.66
N GLU A 292 -11.09 2.41 19.56
CA GLU A 292 -10.17 3.12 20.46
C GLU A 292 -9.16 3.97 19.68
N VAL A 293 -8.73 3.54 18.48
CA VAL A 293 -7.88 4.35 17.60
C VAL A 293 -8.62 5.59 17.10
N PHE A 294 -9.76 5.42 16.43
CA PHE A 294 -10.43 6.52 15.72
C PHE A 294 -11.24 7.46 16.61
N ASP A 295 -11.68 6.98 17.77
CA ASP A 295 -12.55 7.72 18.70
C ASP A 295 -11.78 8.31 19.89
N ALA A 296 -10.48 8.03 20.00
CA ALA A 296 -9.60 8.70 20.96
C ALA A 296 -9.61 10.23 20.76
N LYS A 297 -9.38 10.94 21.87
CA LYS A 297 -9.10 12.38 21.87
C LYS A 297 -7.61 12.55 22.09
N VAL A 298 -6.90 12.88 21.02
CA VAL A 298 -5.46 13.09 21.02
C VAL A 298 -5.21 14.58 20.82
N ASP A 299 -4.39 15.17 21.67
CA ASP A 299 -3.94 16.55 21.49
C ASP A 299 -2.86 16.56 20.39
N PRO A 300 -3.08 17.26 19.26
CA PRO A 300 -2.09 17.34 18.19
C PRO A 300 -0.73 17.89 18.66
N ALA A 301 -0.70 18.67 19.75
CA ALA A 301 0.53 19.19 20.33
C ALA A 301 1.54 18.09 20.73
N VAL A 302 1.07 16.86 20.97
CA VAL A 302 1.93 15.70 21.26
C VAL A 302 2.87 15.37 20.09
N PHE A 303 2.48 15.73 18.87
CA PHE A 303 3.21 15.41 17.63
C PHE A 303 3.77 16.65 16.93
N GLU A 304 3.76 17.84 17.55
CA GLU A 304 4.30 19.07 16.92
C GLU A 304 5.77 18.96 16.50
N HIS A 305 6.53 18.03 17.10
CA HIS A 305 7.93 17.77 16.77
C HIS A 305 8.13 16.63 15.75
N MET A 306 7.05 16.02 15.27
CA MET A 306 7.05 14.89 14.34
C MET A 306 6.48 15.37 13.00
N GLU A 307 7.33 15.46 11.98
CA GLU A 307 6.96 16.03 10.67
C GLU A 307 5.83 15.24 10.00
N ASP A 308 5.86 13.91 10.11
CA ASP A 308 4.97 13.03 9.34
C ASP A 308 3.72 12.57 10.13
N ILE A 309 3.67 12.78 11.45
CA ILE A 309 2.47 12.42 12.26
C ILE A 309 1.45 13.57 12.26
N THR A 310 0.78 13.72 11.12
CA THR A 310 -0.22 14.77 10.87
C THR A 310 -1.57 14.20 10.41
N GLY A 311 -2.57 15.07 10.24
CA GLY A 311 -3.90 14.64 9.77
C GLY A 311 -4.66 13.74 10.76
N LEU A 312 -4.63 14.09 12.05
CA LEU A 312 -5.10 13.23 13.13
C LEU A 312 -6.63 13.04 13.18
N ILE A 313 -7.03 11.80 13.40
CA ILE A 313 -8.39 11.35 13.69
C ILE A 313 -8.30 10.40 14.88
N GLY A 314 -8.26 10.96 16.09
CA GLY A 314 -7.82 10.20 17.26
C GLY A 314 -6.34 9.83 17.10
N TRP A 315 -6.01 8.55 17.23
CA TRP A 315 -4.64 8.05 17.01
C TRP A 315 -4.31 7.78 15.54
N TYR A 316 -5.31 7.68 14.67
CA TYR A 316 -5.08 7.55 13.23
C TYR A 316 -4.44 8.84 12.69
N ALA A 317 -3.31 8.72 11.99
CA ALA A 317 -2.61 9.85 11.38
C ALA A 317 -2.61 9.67 9.86
N HIS A 318 -3.38 10.49 9.13
CA HIS A 318 -3.45 10.29 7.67
C HIS A 318 -2.20 10.71 6.93
N GLY A 319 -1.45 11.66 7.47
CA GLY A 319 -0.21 12.14 6.88
C GLY A 319 0.93 11.12 6.90
N ASN A 320 0.72 9.93 7.48
CA ASN A 320 1.70 8.85 7.50
C ASN A 320 1.11 7.50 7.05
N GLU A 321 1.88 6.81 6.23
CA GLU A 321 1.64 5.57 5.50
C GLU A 321 1.23 4.35 6.35
N PRO A 322 1.73 4.14 7.60
CA PRO A 322 1.33 3.01 8.43
C PRO A 322 -0.18 3.00 8.75
N SER A 323 -0.84 4.16 8.68
CA SER A 323 -2.27 4.28 8.95
C SER A 323 -3.15 4.00 7.73
N HIS A 324 -2.61 4.07 6.50
CA HIS A 324 -3.39 4.17 5.26
C HIS A 324 -4.40 3.03 5.04
N HIS A 325 -4.09 1.80 5.50
CA HIS A 325 -4.97 0.64 5.36
C HIS A 325 -5.95 0.44 6.52
N VAL A 326 -5.75 1.13 7.66
CA VAL A 326 -6.41 0.81 8.94
C VAL A 326 -7.94 0.94 8.87
N ALA A 327 -8.47 1.94 8.16
CA ALA A 327 -9.91 2.12 7.99
C ALA A 327 -10.59 0.94 7.27
N TYR A 328 -9.85 0.21 6.43
CA TYR A 328 -10.36 -0.94 5.69
C TYR A 328 -10.44 -2.22 6.54
N LEU A 329 -9.78 -2.27 7.70
CA LEU A 329 -9.75 -3.46 8.56
C LEU A 329 -11.13 -3.81 9.15
N TYR A 330 -12.05 -2.84 9.25
CA TYR A 330 -13.43 -3.13 9.65
C TYR A 330 -14.14 -4.07 8.66
N ALA A 331 -13.85 -3.97 7.35
CA ALA A 331 -14.39 -4.89 6.34
C ALA A 331 -13.87 -6.33 6.55
N TYR A 332 -12.58 -6.50 6.87
CA TYR A 332 -12.01 -7.81 7.22
C TYR A 332 -12.63 -8.42 8.47
N ALA A 333 -13.01 -7.58 9.45
CA ALA A 333 -13.71 -8.00 10.65
C ALA A 333 -15.24 -8.14 10.47
N GLY A 334 -15.76 -8.02 9.23
CA GLY A 334 -17.16 -8.28 8.90
C GLY A 334 -18.11 -7.10 9.17
N GLN A 335 -17.59 -5.88 9.31
CA GLN A 335 -18.40 -4.66 9.49
C GLN A 335 -18.05 -3.56 8.46
N PRO A 336 -18.23 -3.81 7.15
CA PRO A 336 -17.81 -2.88 6.08
C PRO A 336 -18.49 -1.50 6.14
N TRP A 337 -19.69 -1.38 6.73
CA TRP A 337 -20.33 -0.07 6.93
C TRP A 337 -19.52 0.87 7.84
N ARG A 338 -18.67 0.31 8.71
CA ARG A 338 -17.78 1.10 9.56
C ARG A 338 -16.59 1.61 8.78
N THR A 339 -16.03 0.80 7.87
CA THR A 339 -15.05 1.28 6.88
C THR A 339 -15.61 2.48 6.12
N GLN A 340 -16.86 2.40 5.63
CA GLN A 340 -17.51 3.50 4.91
C GLN A 340 -17.58 4.78 5.74
N ALA A 341 -17.97 4.69 7.01
CA ALA A 341 -18.03 5.84 7.92
C ALA A 341 -16.65 6.45 8.21
N ARG A 342 -15.64 5.63 8.48
CA ARG A 342 -14.27 6.10 8.74
C ARG A 342 -13.68 6.77 7.49
N LEU A 343 -13.86 6.18 6.30
CA LEU A 343 -13.37 6.75 5.04
C LEU A 343 -14.07 8.07 4.68
N LYS A 344 -15.38 8.21 4.93
CA LYS A 344 -16.06 9.51 4.73
C LYS A 344 -15.39 10.60 5.56
N ARG A 345 -15.14 10.32 6.85
CA ARG A 345 -14.45 11.27 7.74
C ARG A 345 -13.05 11.61 7.22
N ILE A 346 -12.26 10.63 6.80
CA ILE A 346 -10.90 10.85 6.27
C ILE A 346 -10.95 11.72 5.01
N MET A 347 -11.77 11.37 4.02
CA MET A 347 -11.85 12.12 2.76
C MET A 347 -12.36 13.55 2.97
N ASP A 348 -13.29 13.77 3.89
CA ASP A 348 -13.86 15.10 4.17
C ASP A 348 -12.88 16.02 4.91
N THR A 349 -11.95 15.47 5.72
CA THR A 349 -11.07 16.29 6.58
C THR A 349 -9.62 16.34 6.13
N GLN A 350 -9.17 15.42 5.29
CA GLN A 350 -7.73 15.27 4.98
C GLN A 350 -7.36 15.64 3.53
N TYR A 351 -8.35 15.96 2.68
CA TYR A 351 -8.13 16.34 1.29
C TYR A 351 -8.94 17.58 0.90
N ALA A 352 -8.28 18.54 0.26
CA ALA A 352 -8.95 19.70 -0.32
C ALA A 352 -8.20 20.22 -1.57
N PRO A 353 -8.90 20.79 -2.57
CA PRO A 353 -8.27 21.35 -3.77
C PRO A 353 -7.70 22.76 -3.50
N ARG A 354 -6.77 22.86 -2.55
CA ARG A 354 -6.10 24.10 -2.10
C ARG A 354 -4.62 23.81 -1.81
N PRO A 355 -3.74 24.83 -1.73
CA PRO A 355 -2.29 24.62 -1.58
C PRO A 355 -1.87 23.76 -0.38
N ASP A 356 -2.54 23.89 0.75
CA ASP A 356 -2.39 23.10 1.99
C ASP A 356 -3.48 22.01 2.08
N GLY A 357 -3.75 21.38 0.95
CA GLY A 357 -4.85 20.46 0.76
C GLY A 357 -4.56 19.00 1.09
N LEU A 358 -3.31 18.65 1.38
CA LEU A 358 -2.88 17.31 1.80
C LEU A 358 -2.56 17.33 3.29
N ALA A 359 -2.84 16.20 3.95
CA ALA A 359 -2.61 16.06 5.38
C ALA A 359 -1.13 15.96 5.77
N GLY A 360 -0.26 15.53 4.87
CA GLY A 360 1.18 15.34 5.07
C GLY A 360 1.94 15.42 3.75
N ASN A 361 3.14 14.85 3.71
CA ASN A 361 3.90 14.69 2.49
C ASN A 361 3.11 13.87 1.46
N ASP A 362 3.38 14.08 0.16
CA ASP A 362 2.70 13.31 -0.90
C ASP A 362 3.43 12.01 -1.26
N ASP A 363 4.68 11.89 -0.80
CA ASP A 363 5.54 10.69 -0.87
C ASP A 363 5.56 10.03 -2.24
N LEU A 364 6.03 10.82 -3.21
CA LEU A 364 6.10 10.45 -4.63
C LEU A 364 4.75 10.04 -5.24
N GLY A 365 3.65 10.53 -4.65
CA GLY A 365 2.29 10.29 -5.10
C GLY A 365 1.59 9.14 -4.37
N GLN A 366 2.15 8.62 -3.27
CA GLN A 366 1.51 7.60 -2.44
C GLN A 366 0.20 8.10 -1.82
N MET A 367 0.20 9.27 -1.17
CA MET A 367 -1.02 9.88 -0.61
C MET A 367 -2.05 10.19 -1.70
N SER A 368 -1.59 10.74 -2.82
CA SER A 368 -2.43 10.95 -3.99
C SER A 368 -3.01 9.66 -4.58
N ALA A 369 -2.25 8.56 -4.62
CA ALA A 369 -2.73 7.26 -5.07
C ALA A 369 -3.76 6.66 -4.10
N TRP A 370 -3.58 6.85 -2.79
CA TRP A 370 -4.58 6.51 -1.78
C TRP A 370 -5.89 7.24 -2.06
N TYR A 371 -5.84 8.56 -2.30
CA TYR A 371 -7.02 9.34 -2.65
C TYR A 371 -7.72 8.81 -3.90
N VAL A 372 -6.98 8.52 -4.97
CA VAL A 372 -7.54 8.02 -6.23
C VAL A 372 -8.29 6.70 -6.02
N PHE A 373 -7.67 5.72 -5.35
CA PHE A 373 -8.31 4.45 -5.02
C PHE A 373 -9.57 4.64 -4.17
N THR A 374 -9.44 5.37 -3.06
CA THR A 374 -10.56 5.62 -2.15
C THR A 374 -11.69 6.36 -2.83
N ALA A 375 -11.41 7.34 -3.69
CA ALA A 375 -12.42 8.09 -4.43
C ALA A 375 -13.22 7.19 -5.40
N LEU A 376 -12.54 6.24 -6.06
CA LEU A 376 -13.16 5.19 -6.87
C LEU A 376 -13.97 4.21 -6.01
N GLY A 377 -13.62 4.05 -4.73
CA GLY A 377 -14.38 3.30 -3.75
C GLY A 377 -13.78 1.95 -3.37
N PHE A 378 -12.54 1.68 -3.74
CA PHE A 378 -11.83 0.43 -3.39
C PHE A 378 -10.33 0.67 -3.19
N TYR A 379 -9.66 -0.12 -2.36
CA TYR A 379 -8.24 0.08 -2.02
C TYR A 379 -7.46 -1.24 -1.87
N PRO A 380 -6.21 -1.33 -2.37
CA PRO A 380 -5.37 -2.52 -2.25
C PRO A 380 -4.72 -2.60 -0.86
N VAL A 381 -5.43 -3.12 0.15
CA VAL A 381 -4.87 -3.27 1.51
C VAL A 381 -3.63 -4.17 1.55
N THR A 382 -3.58 -5.18 0.68
CA THR A 382 -2.53 -6.20 0.68
C THR A 382 -2.00 -6.40 -0.76
N PRO A 383 -1.16 -5.49 -1.28
CA PRO A 383 -0.55 -5.65 -2.60
C PRO A 383 0.08 -7.04 -2.77
N GLY A 384 -0.19 -7.72 -3.90
CA GLY A 384 0.14 -9.15 -4.11
C GLY A 384 -0.98 -10.15 -3.76
N SER A 385 -2.08 -9.72 -3.14
CA SER A 385 -3.27 -10.56 -2.92
C SER A 385 -4.17 -10.67 -4.15
N ASN A 386 -4.05 -9.71 -5.07
CA ASN A 386 -4.95 -9.45 -6.20
C ASN A 386 -6.38 -9.05 -5.78
N GLU A 387 -6.58 -8.56 -4.56
CA GLU A 387 -7.86 -8.05 -4.07
C GLU A 387 -7.81 -6.55 -3.76
N TYR A 388 -8.93 -5.87 -4.03
CA TYR A 388 -9.16 -4.47 -3.68
C TYR A 388 -10.38 -4.37 -2.77
N ILE A 389 -10.20 -3.83 -1.57
CA ILE A 389 -11.23 -3.80 -0.54
C ILE A 389 -12.18 -2.66 -0.81
N ILE A 390 -13.47 -2.97 -0.95
CA ILE A 390 -14.52 -1.98 -1.18
C ILE A 390 -14.71 -1.19 0.10
N GLY A 391 -14.46 0.11 0.01
CA GLY A 391 -14.70 1.06 1.07
C GLY A 391 -16.04 1.76 0.88
N ARG A 392 -15.98 3.01 0.43
CA ARG A 392 -17.12 3.86 0.05
C ARG A 392 -16.77 4.57 -1.25
N PRO A 393 -17.62 4.58 -2.29
CA PRO A 393 -17.36 5.40 -3.46
C PRO A 393 -17.64 6.88 -3.17
N PHE A 394 -16.83 7.77 -3.76
CA PHE A 394 -17.00 9.22 -3.60
C PHE A 394 -17.39 9.93 -4.89
N LEU A 395 -17.29 9.25 -6.03
CA LEU A 395 -17.60 9.82 -7.34
C LEU A 395 -18.94 9.25 -7.85
N PRO A 396 -19.88 10.08 -8.33
CA PRO A 396 -21.12 9.60 -8.94
C PRO A 396 -20.90 8.61 -10.08
N ARG A 397 -19.88 8.86 -10.91
CA ARG A 397 -19.46 7.95 -11.97
C ARG A 397 -17.97 8.10 -12.26
N ALA A 398 -17.30 6.97 -12.48
CA ALA A 398 -15.93 6.93 -12.99
C ALA A 398 -15.80 5.82 -14.03
N ARG A 399 -14.97 6.01 -15.05
CA ARG A 399 -14.64 4.99 -16.04
C ARG A 399 -13.13 4.87 -16.13
N LEU A 400 -12.62 3.69 -15.81
CA LEU A 400 -11.22 3.34 -16.01
C LEU A 400 -11.05 2.86 -17.45
N ASN A 401 -10.13 3.50 -18.17
CA ASN A 401 -9.71 3.11 -19.51
C ASN A 401 -8.51 2.17 -19.36
N LEU A 402 -8.80 0.87 -19.33
CA LEU A 402 -7.82 -0.14 -18.95
C LEU A 402 -6.77 -0.34 -20.05
N PRO A 403 -5.52 -0.70 -19.70
CA PRO A 403 -4.43 -0.88 -20.67
C PRO A 403 -4.70 -1.95 -21.74
N ASN A 404 -5.60 -2.90 -21.47
CA ASN A 404 -5.99 -3.95 -22.41
C ASN A 404 -7.10 -3.52 -23.39
N GLY A 405 -7.43 -2.22 -23.45
CA GLY A 405 -8.46 -1.66 -24.33
C GLY A 405 -9.89 -1.84 -23.84
N LYS A 406 -10.09 -2.42 -22.64
CA LYS A 406 -11.40 -2.55 -22.01
C LYS A 406 -11.70 -1.35 -21.12
N HIS A 407 -12.95 -1.29 -20.64
CA HIS A 407 -13.39 -0.26 -19.71
C HIS A 407 -14.04 -0.90 -18.50
N PHE A 408 -13.68 -0.41 -17.32
CA PHE A 408 -14.35 -0.74 -16.08
C PHE A 408 -15.04 0.52 -15.55
N THR A 409 -16.37 0.47 -15.43
CA THR A 409 -17.19 1.63 -15.12
C THR A 409 -17.80 1.49 -13.74
N LEU A 410 -17.61 2.51 -12.91
CA LEU A 410 -18.22 2.66 -11.61
C LEU A 410 -19.41 3.61 -11.72
N ILE A 411 -20.55 3.21 -11.16
CA ILE A 411 -21.77 4.01 -11.10
C ILE A 411 -22.30 3.97 -9.67
N VAL A 412 -22.63 5.14 -9.14
CA VAL A 412 -23.16 5.28 -7.78
C VAL A 412 -24.51 5.96 -7.83
N GLU A 413 -25.53 5.25 -7.41
CA GLU A 413 -26.89 5.76 -7.29
C GLU A 413 -27.12 6.32 -5.88
N ASN A 414 -27.83 7.45 -5.81
CA ASN A 414 -28.14 8.17 -4.55
C ASN A 414 -26.89 8.61 -3.78
N LEU A 415 -25.82 9.04 -4.47
CA LEU A 415 -24.64 9.56 -3.78
C LEU A 415 -24.89 10.99 -3.28
N ASP A 416 -25.32 11.12 -2.03
CA ASP A 416 -25.54 12.39 -1.34
C ASP A 416 -25.27 12.26 0.18
N GLU A 417 -25.40 13.37 0.90
CA GLU A 417 -25.19 13.39 2.37
C GLU A 417 -26.25 12.63 3.16
N ALA A 418 -27.46 12.45 2.60
CA ALA A 418 -28.52 11.69 3.25
C ALA A 418 -28.34 10.17 3.09
N HIS A 419 -27.53 9.73 2.12
CA HIS A 419 -27.29 8.31 1.81
C HIS A 419 -25.79 7.96 1.86
N PRO A 420 -25.15 7.95 3.04
CA PRO A 420 -23.69 7.79 3.13
C PRO A 420 -23.22 6.34 3.00
N TYR A 421 -24.11 5.34 3.04
CA TYR A 421 -23.76 3.92 3.10
C TYR A 421 -24.11 3.17 1.83
N ILE A 422 -23.32 2.17 1.47
CA ILE A 422 -23.65 1.19 0.43
C ILE A 422 -24.80 0.32 0.95
N GLY A 423 -25.93 0.32 0.24
CA GLY A 423 -27.05 -0.57 0.49
C GLY A 423 -26.92 -1.88 -0.26
N SER A 424 -26.46 -1.82 -1.51
CA SER A 424 -26.13 -3.01 -2.32
C SER A 424 -25.10 -2.68 -3.39
N ALA A 425 -24.49 -3.72 -3.95
CA ALA A 425 -23.57 -3.62 -5.08
C ALA A 425 -23.89 -4.70 -6.12
N THR A 426 -23.67 -4.38 -7.39
CA THR A 426 -23.67 -5.36 -8.47
C THR A 426 -22.43 -5.22 -9.33
N LEU A 427 -21.92 -6.35 -9.81
CA LEU A 427 -20.85 -6.43 -10.80
C LEU A 427 -21.43 -7.10 -12.05
N ASP A 428 -21.47 -6.38 -13.17
CA ASP A 428 -22.13 -6.79 -14.40
C ASP A 428 -23.56 -7.29 -14.18
N SER A 429 -24.35 -6.49 -13.46
CA SER A 429 -25.74 -6.77 -13.06
C SER A 429 -25.95 -8.00 -12.16
N LYS A 430 -24.88 -8.67 -11.71
CA LYS A 430 -24.97 -9.76 -10.73
C LYS A 430 -24.75 -9.21 -9.32
N PRO A 431 -25.51 -9.67 -8.31
CA PRO A 431 -25.27 -9.28 -6.92
C PRO A 431 -23.83 -9.52 -6.50
N LEU A 432 -23.20 -8.50 -5.92
CA LEU A 432 -21.87 -8.58 -5.33
C LEU A 432 -22.01 -8.50 -3.81
N ASP A 433 -22.10 -9.65 -3.15
CA ASP A 433 -22.34 -9.76 -1.70
C ASP A 433 -21.06 -9.78 -0.85
N ARG A 434 -19.93 -9.33 -1.41
CA ARG A 434 -18.63 -9.28 -0.75
C ARG A 434 -18.03 -7.88 -0.80
N ALA A 435 -17.24 -7.54 0.20
CA ALA A 435 -16.64 -6.22 0.35
C ALA A 435 -15.26 -6.10 -0.32
N PHE A 436 -15.04 -6.80 -1.44
CA PHE A 436 -13.81 -6.71 -2.22
C PHE A 436 -14.07 -7.01 -3.70
N LEU A 437 -13.17 -6.52 -4.56
CA LEU A 437 -13.06 -6.84 -5.98
C LEU A 437 -11.77 -7.62 -6.21
N ARG A 438 -11.74 -8.47 -7.23
CA ARG A 438 -10.50 -9.10 -7.69
C ARG A 438 -9.92 -8.33 -8.86
N HIS A 439 -8.60 -8.39 -9.01
CA HIS A 439 -7.90 -7.69 -10.08
C HIS A 439 -8.37 -8.15 -11.47
N ASP A 440 -8.59 -9.45 -11.68
CA ASP A 440 -9.09 -10.00 -12.93
C ASP A 440 -10.51 -9.53 -13.27
N GLU A 441 -11.36 -9.30 -12.27
CA GLU A 441 -12.71 -8.74 -12.46
C GLU A 441 -12.66 -7.29 -12.95
N ILE A 442 -11.75 -6.48 -12.40
CA ILE A 442 -11.56 -5.11 -12.89
C ILE A 442 -10.97 -5.17 -14.30
N MET A 443 -9.92 -5.96 -14.52
CA MET A 443 -9.24 -6.08 -15.81
C MET A 443 -10.12 -6.72 -16.90
N ALA A 444 -11.16 -7.47 -16.52
CA ALA A 444 -12.15 -8.00 -17.44
C ALA A 444 -13.01 -6.89 -18.08
N GLY A 445 -12.97 -5.66 -17.55
CA GLY A 445 -13.90 -4.59 -17.86
C GLY A 445 -15.28 -4.85 -17.25
N GLY A 446 -16.26 -4.02 -17.60
CA GLY A 446 -17.64 -4.17 -17.15
C GLY A 446 -18.12 -3.00 -16.32
N GLU A 447 -19.13 -3.25 -15.49
CA GLU A 447 -19.79 -2.25 -14.66
C GLU A 447 -19.90 -2.70 -13.20
N LEU A 448 -19.39 -1.87 -12.29
CA LEU A 448 -19.64 -1.94 -10.85
C LEU A 448 -20.63 -0.86 -10.47
N ARG A 449 -21.79 -1.27 -9.98
CA ARG A 449 -22.86 -0.34 -9.56
C ARG A 449 -23.09 -0.45 -8.07
N PHE A 450 -23.08 0.69 -7.40
CA PHE A 450 -23.46 0.84 -6.00
C PHE A 450 -24.80 1.56 -5.90
N THR A 451 -25.68 1.06 -5.04
CA THR A 451 -26.89 1.80 -4.63
C THR A 451 -26.72 2.22 -3.18
N MET A 452 -26.62 3.53 -2.95
CA MET A 452 -26.43 4.10 -1.63
C MET A 452 -27.75 4.22 -0.86
N GLN A 453 -27.67 4.21 0.47
CA GLN A 453 -28.81 4.30 1.37
C GLN A 453 -28.46 5.04 2.68
N ALA A 454 -29.50 5.44 3.42
CA ALA A 454 -29.37 6.30 4.60
C ALA A 454 -28.82 5.61 5.84
N THR A 455 -29.14 4.33 6.02
CA THR A 455 -28.74 3.55 7.19
C THR A 455 -27.77 2.44 6.79
N PRO A 456 -26.84 2.02 7.67
CA PRO A 456 -25.93 0.91 7.37
C PRO A 456 -26.67 -0.37 6.97
N ASN A 457 -26.30 -0.97 5.84
CA ASN A 457 -26.64 -2.37 5.58
C ASN A 457 -25.71 -3.25 6.42
N ARG A 458 -26.25 -3.91 7.44
CA ARG A 458 -25.47 -4.80 8.33
C ARG A 458 -25.38 -6.25 7.84
N ASP A 459 -25.96 -6.55 6.68
CA ASP A 459 -25.96 -7.88 6.08
C ASP A 459 -25.05 -7.96 4.84
N TRP A 460 -24.78 -6.83 4.18
CA TRP A 460 -23.94 -6.79 2.97
C TRP A 460 -22.44 -6.94 3.31
N GLY A 461 -21.77 -7.88 2.67
CA GLY A 461 -20.32 -8.07 2.80
C GLY A 461 -19.85 -8.55 4.18
N THR A 462 -20.74 -9.16 4.98
CA THR A 462 -20.42 -9.57 6.36
C THR A 462 -20.14 -11.06 6.54
N ARG A 463 -20.58 -11.88 5.58
CA ARG A 463 -20.46 -13.34 5.68
C ARG A 463 -18.99 -13.75 5.75
N PRO A 464 -18.62 -14.79 6.52
CA PRO A 464 -17.23 -15.23 6.63
C PRO A 464 -16.56 -15.58 5.29
N ASP A 465 -17.31 -16.16 4.34
CA ASP A 465 -16.86 -16.49 2.98
C ASP A 465 -16.80 -15.28 2.03
N ALA A 466 -17.35 -14.15 2.45
CA ALA A 466 -17.35 -12.87 1.74
C ALA A 466 -16.29 -11.89 2.27
N ARG A 467 -15.49 -12.32 3.26
CA ARG A 467 -14.37 -11.53 3.80
C ARG A 467 -13.17 -11.56 2.85
N PRO A 468 -12.36 -10.50 2.83
CA PRO A 468 -11.17 -10.48 1.99
C PRO A 468 -10.10 -11.48 2.43
N TYR A 469 -9.11 -11.68 1.57
CA TYR A 469 -7.98 -12.58 1.76
C TYR A 469 -7.30 -12.42 3.14
N SER A 470 -6.94 -13.53 3.77
CA SER A 470 -6.00 -13.55 4.88
C SER A 470 -5.27 -14.87 4.89
N GLN A 471 -3.97 -14.86 5.18
CA GLN A 471 -3.14 -16.07 5.19
C GLN A 471 -3.68 -17.16 6.13
N SER A 472 -4.24 -16.82 7.29
CA SER A 472 -4.78 -17.82 8.22
C SER A 472 -6.12 -18.45 7.78
N THR A 473 -6.77 -17.94 6.72
CA THR A 473 -8.05 -18.46 6.22
C THR A 473 -7.98 -19.06 4.81
N HIS A 474 -6.82 -18.97 4.13
CA HIS A 474 -6.59 -19.39 2.75
C HIS A 474 -5.25 -20.10 2.59
#